data_AF-A0A374T2A8-F1
#
_entry.id   AF-A0A374T2A8-F1
#
_cell.length_a   1.000
_cell.length_b   1.000
_cell.length_c   1.000
_cell.angle_alpha   90.00
_cell.angle_beta   90.00
_cell.angle_gamma   90.00
#
_symmetry.space_group_name_H-M   'P 1'
#
loop_
_entity.id
_entity.type
_entity.pdbx_description
1 polymer ?
#
loop_
_entity_poly.entity_id
_entity_poly.type
_entity_poly.pdbx_seq_one_letter_code
_entity_poly.pdbx_strand_id
1 'polypeptide(L)'
;MESEYLYNTDNRYGFRLKIKSEEDLFVIDEATGAKKYTPITKEDVALFKREAEHLCKEIQYAIEDIQWNTGKHKGLTYYYHIYQDLAEQLTDFLKYIHKLHKKVYITIYKSYDNELMAIYTEILEKVLNDIQTIARKHADYLLDVEEYGQMPSGKDLFKLCEKQEAPADADLSNYESHYKNFISSGLKLALEKTVATVTYIYREFTDLYKTRVFRTDHEATIIYHYIKRRFDEHTLPAHLEHVAKVQKRHLKERRIEITTLSLQKVMSEVEGKFNNYTLCSIWFNNVEDEENEEELVHMLVREEASPGDFENLFMYQGEHDMLAVEIARADEYERHGDSFFANWVDPAKLKKRLEFWLKGNITKQQDWYIVWCLMKYTFHMVKEDKDKSAFAARMNLMFPDVEKRCVVESFRKQETQMNHNRHFSEWLKDSDHDYAMAQSLYEKLKKTEEYKRSI
;
A
#
# COMPACT_ATOMS: atom_id res chain seq x y z
N MET A 1 6.43 35.89 -9.59
CA MET A 1 6.66 36.60 -8.31
C MET A 1 5.39 37.39 -8.03
N GLU A 2 4.72 37.02 -6.93
CA GLU A 2 3.63 37.72 -6.22
C GLU A 2 2.32 37.91 -7.01
N SER A 3 1.15 37.48 -6.56
CA SER A 3 0.58 37.36 -5.20
C SER A 3 -0.27 36.07 -5.10
N GLU A 4 -0.02 35.06 -4.27
CA GLU A 4 0.04 35.01 -2.79
C GLU A 4 -1.13 35.73 -2.08
N TYR A 5 -1.86 34.96 -1.26
CA TYR A 5 -2.92 35.33 -0.31
C TYR A 5 -4.35 35.55 -0.83
N LEU A 6 -4.99 34.49 -1.33
CA LEU A 6 -6.41 34.29 -1.05
C LEU A 6 -6.52 33.70 0.36
N TYR A 7 -6.83 34.54 1.34
CA TYR A 7 -7.28 34.07 2.65
C TYR A 7 -8.48 33.14 2.44
N ASN A 8 -8.23 31.87 2.71
CA ASN A 8 -9.21 30.79 2.74
C ASN A 8 -10.23 31.08 3.86
N THR A 9 -11.33 31.77 3.53
CA THR A 9 -12.49 31.94 4.43
C THR A 9 -13.50 30.80 4.28
N ASP A 10 -13.13 29.74 3.57
CA ASP A 10 -13.97 28.56 3.43
C ASP A 10 -13.80 27.63 4.64
N ASN A 11 -14.68 27.79 5.62
CA ASN A 11 -14.72 27.00 6.86
C ASN A 11 -15.10 25.53 6.67
N ARG A 12 -15.16 25.01 5.44
CA ARG A 12 -15.43 23.60 5.14
C ARG A 12 -14.38 22.68 5.76
N TYR A 13 -14.79 21.57 6.36
CA TYR A 13 -13.88 20.67 7.08
C TYR A 13 -12.86 20.02 6.14
N GLY A 14 -13.23 19.75 4.89
CA GLY A 14 -12.35 19.14 3.88
C GLY A 14 -11.04 19.91 3.64
N PHE A 15 -11.04 21.25 3.75
CA PHE A 15 -9.80 22.04 3.60
C PHE A 15 -8.82 21.89 4.77
N ARG A 16 -9.29 21.36 5.91
CA ARG A 16 -8.44 21.06 7.07
C ARG A 16 -7.75 19.69 6.95
N LEU A 17 -8.13 18.87 5.97
CA LEU A 17 -7.63 17.51 5.81
C LEU A 17 -6.41 17.38 4.89
N LYS A 18 -5.84 18.52 4.45
CA LYS A 18 -4.74 18.53 3.47
C LYS A 18 -3.54 17.70 3.91
N ILE A 19 -3.06 16.85 3.02
CA ILE A 19 -1.90 15.97 3.21
C ILE A 19 -0.68 16.64 2.57
N LYS A 20 0.36 16.88 3.36
CA LYS A 20 1.66 17.39 2.87
C LYS A 20 2.76 16.34 2.99
N SER A 21 2.57 15.37 3.88
CA SER A 21 3.51 14.30 4.14
C SER A 21 2.79 13.06 4.66
N GLU A 22 3.49 11.93 4.70
CA GLU A 22 2.96 10.70 5.32
C GLU A 22 2.54 10.91 6.79
N GLU A 23 3.14 11.88 7.49
CA GLU A 23 2.80 12.17 8.88
C GLU A 23 1.34 12.62 9.06
N ASP A 24 0.76 13.23 8.03
CA ASP A 24 -0.63 13.69 8.03
C ASP A 24 -1.63 12.52 7.92
N LEU A 25 -1.16 11.32 7.55
CA LEU A 25 -1.98 10.11 7.42
C LEU A 25 -2.30 9.47 8.78
N PHE A 26 -1.55 9.82 9.83
CA PHE A 26 -1.65 9.14 11.12
C PHE A 26 -2.62 9.82 12.08
N VAL A 27 -3.21 8.99 12.94
CA VAL A 27 -3.89 9.41 14.16
C VAL A 27 -3.05 8.93 15.34
N ILE A 28 -2.78 9.83 16.29
CA ILE A 28 -2.11 9.46 17.54
C ILE A 28 -3.14 8.79 18.44
N ASP A 29 -2.85 7.55 18.82
CA ASP A 29 -3.62 6.83 19.82
C ASP A 29 -3.39 7.49 21.18
N GLU A 30 -4.44 8.03 21.80
CA GLU A 30 -4.33 8.80 23.04
C GLU A 30 -3.85 7.96 24.24
N ALA A 31 -4.04 6.64 24.20
CA ALA A 31 -3.67 5.74 25.29
C ALA A 31 -2.20 5.28 25.21
N THR A 32 -1.69 5.11 23.99
CA THR A 32 -0.35 4.55 23.74
C THR A 32 0.65 5.56 23.20
N GLY A 33 0.18 6.71 22.71
CA GLY A 33 0.97 7.70 21.97
C GLY A 33 1.41 7.21 20.58
N ALA A 34 0.97 6.02 20.15
CA ALA A 34 1.39 5.43 18.89
C ALA A 34 0.68 6.08 17.69
N LYS A 35 1.44 6.35 16.63
CA LYS A 35 0.89 6.80 15.34
C LYS A 35 0.29 5.61 14.59
N LYS A 36 -0.99 5.69 14.26
CA LYS A 36 -1.71 4.63 13.54
C LYS A 36 -2.39 5.15 12.29
N TYR A 37 -2.13 4.49 11.16
CA TYR A 37 -2.88 4.70 9.92
C TYR A 37 -4.20 3.94 10.04
N THR A 38 -5.31 4.67 9.98
CA THR A 38 -6.66 4.13 10.21
C THR A 38 -7.61 4.60 9.11
N PRO A 39 -7.48 4.06 7.88
CA PRO A 39 -8.38 4.40 6.79
C PRO A 39 -9.79 3.83 7.07
N ILE A 40 -10.76 4.25 6.26
CA ILE A 40 -12.11 3.71 6.32
C ILE A 40 -12.12 2.19 6.07
N THR A 41 -12.92 1.47 6.84
CA THR A 41 -13.15 0.02 6.69
C THR A 41 -14.64 -0.30 6.52
N LYS A 42 -14.95 -1.57 6.24
CA LYS A 42 -16.33 -2.06 6.19
C LYS A 42 -17.07 -1.88 7.53
N GLU A 43 -16.36 -2.00 8.65
CA GLU A 43 -16.92 -1.79 9.99
C GLU A 43 -17.34 -0.32 10.19
N ASP A 44 -16.61 0.63 9.63
CA ASP A 44 -16.97 2.06 9.67
C ASP A 44 -18.25 2.34 8.88
N VAL A 45 -18.46 1.67 7.73
CA VAL A 45 -19.70 1.78 6.95
C VAL A 45 -20.89 1.21 7.74
N ALA A 46 -20.71 0.06 8.38
CA ALA A 46 -21.73 -0.54 9.25
C ALA A 46 -22.00 0.31 10.50
N LEU A 47 -21.01 1.03 11.02
CA LEU A 47 -21.20 2.00 12.09
C LEU A 47 -21.97 3.23 11.58
N PHE A 48 -21.60 3.77 10.41
CA PHE A 48 -22.30 4.91 9.80
C PHE A 48 -23.79 4.62 9.60
N LYS A 49 -24.13 3.42 9.12
CA LYS A 49 -25.53 2.99 9.02
C LYS A 49 -26.26 3.03 10.36
N ARG A 50 -25.64 2.51 11.43
CA ARG A 50 -26.25 2.51 12.78
C ARG A 50 -26.45 3.92 13.33
N GLU A 51 -25.45 4.79 13.17
CA GLU A 51 -25.54 6.19 13.59
C GLU A 51 -26.60 6.95 12.77
N ALA A 52 -26.70 6.68 11.47
CA ALA A 52 -27.73 7.25 10.59
C ALA A 52 -29.14 6.79 10.99
N GLU A 53 -29.33 5.50 11.26
CA GLU A 53 -30.61 4.95 11.73
C GLU A 53 -31.00 5.52 13.10
N HIS A 54 -30.03 5.69 14.02
CA HIS A 54 -30.25 6.31 15.31
C HIS A 54 -30.71 7.77 15.15
N LEU A 55 -29.95 8.59 14.42
CA LEU A 55 -30.32 9.98 14.19
C LEU A 55 -31.68 10.12 13.50
N CYS A 56 -31.98 9.24 12.53
CA CYS A 56 -33.27 9.23 11.85
C CYS A 56 -34.44 9.05 12.83
N LYS A 57 -34.30 8.11 13.78
CA LYS A 57 -35.30 7.90 14.84
C LYS A 57 -35.43 9.11 15.75
N GLU A 58 -34.32 9.68 16.21
CA GLU A 58 -34.34 10.89 17.07
C GLU A 58 -35.04 12.06 16.38
N ILE A 59 -34.79 12.28 15.08
CA ILE A 59 -35.48 13.32 14.32
C ILE A 59 -36.97 12.99 14.16
N GLN A 60 -37.33 11.75 13.87
CA GLN A 60 -38.74 11.33 13.77
C GLN A 60 -39.49 11.53 15.10
N TYR A 61 -38.89 11.15 16.22
CA TYR A 61 -39.44 11.40 17.55
C TYR A 61 -39.63 12.90 17.81
N ALA A 62 -38.65 13.73 17.47
CA ALA A 62 -38.78 15.18 17.59
C ALA A 62 -39.92 15.73 16.72
N ILE A 63 -40.09 15.23 15.50
CA ILE A 63 -41.19 15.63 14.58
C ILE A 63 -42.55 15.21 15.15
N GLU A 64 -42.69 13.96 15.58
CA GLU A 64 -43.93 13.44 16.17
C GLU A 64 -44.31 14.21 17.43
N ASP A 65 -43.33 14.52 18.28
CA ASP A 65 -43.56 15.28 19.49
C ASP A 65 -43.96 16.73 19.14
N ILE A 66 -43.27 17.38 18.21
CA ILE A 66 -43.68 18.69 17.68
C ILE A 66 -45.15 18.67 17.22
N GLN A 67 -45.54 17.68 16.41
CA GLN A 67 -46.89 17.57 15.85
C GLN A 67 -47.96 17.35 16.94
N TRP A 68 -47.68 16.49 17.92
CA TRP A 68 -48.58 16.23 19.03
C TRP A 68 -48.85 17.49 19.87
N ASN A 69 -47.84 18.34 20.05
CA ASN A 69 -47.94 19.52 20.89
C ASN A 69 -48.55 20.72 20.18
N THR A 70 -48.45 20.79 18.85
CA THR A 70 -49.22 21.73 18.04
C THR A 70 -50.72 21.53 18.22
N GLY A 71 -51.18 20.28 18.40
CA GLY A 71 -52.59 19.97 18.70
C GLY A 71 -53.06 20.26 20.13
N LYS A 72 -52.13 20.55 21.06
CA LYS A 72 -52.40 20.74 22.50
C LYS A 72 -52.09 22.14 23.03
N HIS A 73 -51.62 23.06 22.19
CA HIS A 73 -51.24 24.43 22.57
C HIS A 73 -50.27 24.51 23.77
N LYS A 74 -49.26 23.62 23.83
CA LYS A 74 -48.25 23.68 24.90
C LYS A 74 -47.36 24.93 24.76
N GLY A 75 -46.89 25.47 25.90
CA GLY A 75 -46.05 26.68 25.95
C GLY A 75 -44.65 26.50 25.37
N LEU A 76 -43.96 27.61 25.09
CA LEU A 76 -42.65 27.67 24.43
C LEU A 76 -41.55 26.80 25.07
N THR A 77 -41.60 26.61 26.39
CA THR A 77 -40.64 25.78 27.13
C THR A 77 -40.54 24.38 26.54
N TYR A 78 -41.67 23.84 26.07
CA TYR A 78 -41.72 22.49 25.50
C TYR A 78 -40.97 22.42 24.16
N TYR A 79 -41.25 23.35 23.26
CA TYR A 79 -40.54 23.44 21.97
C TYR A 79 -39.04 23.72 22.18
N TYR A 80 -38.69 24.57 23.15
CA TYR A 80 -37.29 24.84 23.48
C TYR A 80 -36.53 23.56 23.80
N HIS A 81 -37.06 22.71 24.68
CA HIS A 81 -36.41 21.45 25.04
C HIS A 81 -36.26 20.49 23.85
N ILE A 82 -37.30 20.30 23.03
CA ILE A 82 -37.21 19.44 21.84
C ILE A 82 -36.09 19.91 20.92
N TYR A 83 -36.05 21.21 20.59
CA TYR A 83 -35.04 21.74 19.67
C TYR A 83 -33.65 21.77 20.28
N GLN A 84 -33.54 21.98 21.59
CA GLN A 84 -32.27 21.90 22.30
C GLN A 84 -31.68 20.49 22.21
N ASP A 85 -32.45 19.48 22.60
CA ASP A 85 -32.03 18.07 22.57
C ASP A 85 -31.68 17.62 21.15
N LEU A 86 -32.55 17.97 20.18
CA LEU A 86 -32.29 17.67 18.77
C LEU A 86 -31.02 18.36 18.24
N ALA A 87 -30.79 19.62 18.61
CA ALA A 87 -29.60 20.34 18.18
C ALA A 87 -28.32 19.70 18.75
N GLU A 88 -28.37 19.11 19.94
CA GLU A 88 -27.27 18.32 20.52
C GLU A 88 -27.01 17.05 19.71
N GLN A 89 -28.06 16.25 19.44
CA GLN A 89 -27.96 15.03 18.61
C GLN A 89 -27.37 15.31 17.22
N LEU A 90 -27.85 16.35 16.55
CA LEU A 90 -27.33 16.76 15.24
C LEU A 90 -25.86 17.21 15.33
N THR A 91 -25.48 17.90 16.41
CA THR A 91 -24.10 18.36 16.61
C THR A 91 -23.14 17.19 16.80
N ASP A 92 -23.56 16.17 17.55
CA ASP A 92 -22.74 14.98 17.79
C ASP A 92 -22.61 14.12 16.53
N PHE A 93 -23.69 13.99 15.75
CA PHE A 93 -23.61 13.35 14.43
C PHE A 93 -22.70 14.10 13.46
N LEU A 94 -22.72 15.44 13.46
CA LEU A 94 -21.79 16.23 12.65
C LEU A 94 -20.32 15.99 13.04
N LYS A 95 -20.01 15.90 14.35
CA LYS A 95 -18.66 15.52 14.82
C LYS A 95 -18.28 14.12 14.34
N TYR A 96 -19.23 13.19 14.29
CA TYR A 96 -19.01 11.86 13.74
C TYR A 96 -18.71 11.89 12.23
N ILE A 97 -19.44 12.69 11.44
CA ILE A 97 -19.14 12.91 10.01
C ILE A 97 -17.70 13.40 9.81
N HIS A 98 -17.22 14.34 10.64
CA HIS A 98 -15.84 14.81 10.55
C HIS A 98 -14.80 13.70 10.79
N LYS A 99 -15.06 12.80 11.76
CA LYS A 99 -14.19 11.64 12.00
C LYS A 99 -14.19 10.69 10.81
N LEU A 100 -15.36 10.40 10.25
CA LEU A 100 -15.50 9.54 9.08
C LEU A 100 -14.84 10.17 7.83
N HIS A 101 -15.06 11.46 7.59
CA HIS A 101 -14.45 12.18 6.46
C HIS A 101 -12.92 12.11 6.53
N LYS A 102 -12.30 12.26 7.72
CA LYS A 102 -10.84 12.08 7.84
C LYS A 102 -10.39 10.69 7.38
N LYS A 103 -11.11 9.63 7.75
CA LYS A 103 -10.80 8.25 7.35
C LYS A 103 -10.97 8.02 5.85
N VAL A 104 -12.00 8.62 5.25
CA VAL A 104 -12.24 8.59 3.79
C VAL A 104 -11.15 9.39 3.06
N TYR A 105 -10.74 10.53 3.60
CA TYR A 105 -9.74 11.40 2.96
C TYR A 105 -8.36 10.75 2.81
N ILE A 106 -7.96 9.95 3.79
CA ILE A 106 -6.66 9.27 3.80
C ILE A 106 -6.67 7.90 3.09
N THR A 107 -7.75 7.53 2.38
CA THR A 107 -7.84 6.23 1.69
C THR A 107 -7.71 6.33 0.17
N ILE A 108 -7.08 5.34 -0.46
CA ILE A 108 -7.17 5.18 -1.93
C ILE A 108 -8.38 4.36 -2.36
N TYR A 109 -9.04 3.63 -1.45
CA TYR A 109 -10.12 2.69 -1.79
C TYR A 109 -11.46 3.38 -2.02
N LYS A 110 -12.00 3.31 -3.23
CA LYS A 110 -13.27 3.94 -3.61
C LYS A 110 -14.49 3.08 -3.27
N SER A 111 -14.27 1.81 -2.93
CA SER A 111 -15.31 0.79 -2.75
C SER A 111 -16.43 1.13 -1.75
N TYR A 112 -16.23 2.10 -0.86
CA TYR A 112 -17.20 2.46 0.18
C TYR A 112 -17.97 3.75 -0.09
N ASP A 113 -17.53 4.58 -1.05
CA ASP A 113 -18.09 5.92 -1.28
C ASP A 113 -19.57 5.83 -1.70
N ASN A 114 -19.89 4.90 -2.60
CA ASN A 114 -21.26 4.65 -3.08
C ASN A 114 -22.18 4.11 -1.98
N GLU A 115 -21.68 3.21 -1.14
CA GLU A 115 -22.45 2.62 -0.04
C GLU A 115 -22.80 3.66 1.03
N LEU A 116 -21.85 4.53 1.38
CA LEU A 116 -22.10 5.66 2.28
C LEU A 116 -23.16 6.60 1.72
N MET A 117 -23.08 6.96 0.43
CA MET A 117 -24.07 7.84 -0.20
C MET A 117 -25.47 7.23 -0.20
N ALA A 118 -25.58 5.93 -0.53
CA ALA A 118 -26.85 5.23 -0.51
C ALA A 118 -27.49 5.28 0.89
N ILE A 119 -26.72 4.99 1.95
CA ILE A 119 -27.20 5.09 3.34
C ILE A 119 -27.70 6.50 3.66
N TYR A 120 -26.96 7.54 3.28
CA TYR A 120 -27.36 8.92 3.55
C TYR A 120 -28.67 9.29 2.86
N THR A 121 -28.79 9.03 1.56
CA THR A 121 -30.00 9.36 0.79
C THR A 121 -31.21 8.54 1.23
N GLU A 122 -31.04 7.25 1.49
CA GLU A 122 -32.14 6.36 1.87
C GLU A 122 -32.64 6.63 3.29
N ILE A 123 -31.75 6.94 4.25
CA ILE A 123 -32.09 7.01 5.68
C ILE A 123 -32.25 8.45 6.16
N LEU A 124 -31.37 9.36 5.77
CA LEU A 124 -31.23 10.66 6.43
C LEU A 124 -31.77 11.83 5.61
N GLU A 125 -31.57 11.84 4.29
CA GLU A 125 -31.82 13.02 3.46
C GLU A 125 -33.25 13.56 3.62
N LYS A 126 -34.25 12.67 3.54
CA LYS A 126 -35.66 13.06 3.69
C LYS A 126 -35.94 13.63 5.09
N VAL A 127 -35.56 12.91 6.14
CA VAL A 127 -35.91 13.29 7.53
C VAL A 127 -35.19 14.58 7.96
N LEU A 128 -33.94 14.79 7.48
CA LEU A 128 -33.20 16.04 7.67
C LEU A 128 -33.88 17.22 6.97
N ASN A 129 -34.37 17.03 5.75
CA ASN A 129 -35.12 18.06 5.02
C ASN A 129 -36.47 18.40 5.70
N ASP A 130 -37.16 17.38 6.20
CA ASP A 130 -38.44 17.54 6.91
C ASP A 130 -38.24 18.39 8.17
N ILE A 131 -37.29 18.04 9.04
CA ILE A 131 -37.05 18.80 10.27
C ILE A 131 -36.49 20.20 10.02
N GLN A 132 -35.65 20.37 9.00
CA GLN A 132 -35.17 21.69 8.62
C GLN A 132 -36.33 22.60 8.17
N THR A 133 -37.28 22.06 7.41
CA THR A 133 -38.48 22.79 6.96
C THR A 133 -39.36 23.16 8.14
N ILE A 134 -39.59 22.24 9.08
CA ILE A 134 -40.38 22.49 10.29
C ILE A 134 -39.71 23.56 11.16
N ALA A 135 -38.39 23.44 11.40
CA ALA A 135 -37.63 24.40 12.20
C ALA A 135 -37.66 25.82 11.58
N ARG A 136 -37.55 25.96 10.26
CA ARG A 136 -37.69 27.27 9.58
C ARG A 136 -39.09 27.87 9.80
N LYS A 137 -40.15 27.10 9.58
CA LYS A 137 -41.53 27.56 9.82
C LYS A 137 -41.74 27.99 11.27
N HIS A 138 -41.16 27.25 12.21
CA HIS A 138 -41.23 27.57 13.63
C HIS A 138 -40.42 28.81 14.00
N ALA A 139 -39.28 29.05 13.36
CA ALA A 139 -38.53 30.29 13.53
C ALA A 139 -39.35 31.51 13.05
N ASP A 140 -40.12 31.37 11.97
CA ASP A 140 -40.94 32.46 11.44
C ASP A 140 -42.19 32.72 12.30
N TYR A 141 -42.87 31.68 12.78
CA TYR A 141 -44.17 31.83 13.46
C TYR A 141 -44.10 31.86 14.99
N LEU A 142 -43.24 31.05 15.64
CA LEU A 142 -43.18 30.97 17.11
C LEU A 142 -42.47 32.16 17.76
N LEU A 143 -41.91 33.09 16.97
CA LEU A 143 -41.28 34.31 17.47
C LEU A 143 -42.21 35.53 17.42
N ASP A 144 -43.36 35.42 16.73
CA ASP A 144 -44.32 36.52 16.49
C ASP A 144 -45.58 36.47 17.37
N VAL A 145 -45.72 35.48 18.27
CA VAL A 145 -46.94 35.32 19.09
C VAL A 145 -46.82 36.11 20.40
N GLU A 146 -47.75 37.03 20.70
CA GLU A 146 -47.74 37.82 21.95
C GLU A 146 -48.22 37.02 23.19
N GLU A 147 -49.12 36.05 22.99
CA GLU A 147 -49.68 35.17 24.02
C GLU A 147 -49.33 33.70 23.77
N TYR A 148 -48.39 33.17 24.56
CA TYR A 148 -48.07 31.75 24.53
C TYR A 148 -48.92 31.01 25.55
N GLY A 149 -49.44 29.83 25.15
CA GLY A 149 -50.16 28.91 26.03
C GLY A 149 -49.36 28.56 27.29
N GLN A 150 -50.06 28.10 28.33
CA GLN A 150 -49.56 27.93 29.71
C GLN A 150 -48.10 27.42 29.76
N MET A 151 -47.16 28.36 29.99
CA MET A 151 -45.82 28.03 30.47
C MET A 151 -45.97 27.34 31.84
N PRO A 152 -45.08 26.40 32.23
CA PRO A 152 -44.94 26.03 33.64
C PRO A 152 -44.85 27.33 34.42
N SER A 153 -45.78 27.56 35.35
CA SER A 153 -45.95 28.91 35.90
C SER A 153 -44.61 29.34 36.50
N GLY A 154 -44.07 30.50 36.09
CA GLY A 154 -42.80 30.98 36.65
C GLY A 154 -42.87 31.01 38.18
N LYS A 155 -44.09 31.15 38.73
CA LYS A 155 -44.47 30.92 40.13
C LYS A 155 -44.05 29.58 40.75
N ASP A 156 -44.10 28.46 40.05
CA ASP A 156 -43.68 27.16 40.60
C ASP A 156 -42.16 27.01 40.69
N LEU A 157 -41.44 27.55 39.70
CA LEU A 157 -39.97 27.62 39.70
C LEU A 157 -39.47 28.66 40.72
N PHE A 158 -40.11 29.81 40.79
CA PHE A 158 -39.84 30.87 41.77
C PHE A 158 -39.99 30.36 43.21
N LYS A 159 -41.05 29.58 43.51
CA LYS A 159 -41.23 28.92 44.82
C LYS A 159 -40.12 27.90 45.15
N LEU A 160 -39.49 27.30 44.14
CA LEU A 160 -38.35 26.41 44.34
C LEU A 160 -37.07 27.20 44.62
N CYS A 161 -36.87 28.33 43.91
CA CYS A 161 -35.78 29.27 44.12
C CYS A 161 -35.87 29.97 45.50
N GLU A 162 -37.07 30.35 45.96
CA GLU A 162 -37.29 30.90 47.31
C GLU A 162 -36.83 29.93 48.41
N LYS A 163 -36.93 28.62 48.18
CA LYS A 163 -36.49 27.59 49.14
C LYS A 163 -34.99 27.35 49.17
N GLN A 164 -34.23 27.87 48.19
CA GLN A 164 -32.78 27.68 48.04
C GLN A 164 -31.96 28.96 48.27
N GLU A 165 -32.51 29.94 48.99
CA GLU A 165 -31.97 31.31 49.20
C GLU A 165 -32.06 32.20 47.95
N ALA A 166 -33.27 32.64 47.62
CA ALA A 166 -33.46 33.75 46.68
C ALA A 166 -33.01 35.08 47.30
N PRO A 167 -32.50 36.04 46.50
CA PRO A 167 -32.21 37.41 46.95
C PRO A 167 -33.43 38.06 47.62
N ALA A 168 -33.20 38.87 48.66
CA ALA A 168 -34.25 39.49 49.49
C ALA A 168 -35.19 40.48 48.72
N ASP A 169 -34.91 40.72 47.45
CA ASP A 169 -35.53 41.65 46.52
C ASP A 169 -36.08 40.97 45.25
N ALA A 170 -36.15 39.63 45.23
CA ALA A 170 -36.70 38.88 44.10
C ALA A 170 -38.23 39.08 43.98
N ASP A 171 -38.68 39.75 42.92
CA ASP A 171 -40.10 39.90 42.56
C ASP A 171 -40.51 38.84 41.52
N LEU A 172 -41.64 38.18 41.78
CA LEU A 172 -42.22 37.15 40.91
C LEU A 172 -42.48 37.70 39.49
N SER A 173 -42.89 38.97 39.36
CA SER A 173 -43.16 39.57 38.04
C SER A 173 -41.89 39.73 37.21
N ASN A 174 -40.81 40.19 37.85
CA ASN A 174 -39.49 40.28 37.22
C ASN A 174 -38.93 38.90 36.85
N TYR A 175 -39.11 37.90 37.73
CA TYR A 175 -38.70 36.52 37.46
C TYR A 175 -39.45 35.91 36.27
N GLU A 176 -40.78 36.06 36.22
CA GLU A 176 -41.60 35.57 35.11
C GLU A 176 -41.22 36.23 33.77
N SER A 177 -40.93 37.53 33.78
CA SER A 177 -40.46 38.25 32.58
C SER A 177 -39.09 37.74 32.11
N HIS A 178 -38.12 37.62 33.03
CA HIS A 178 -36.79 37.09 32.70
C HIS A 178 -36.83 35.65 32.21
N TYR A 179 -37.65 34.80 32.84
CA TYR A 179 -37.83 33.41 32.43
C TYR A 179 -38.48 33.30 31.05
N LYS A 180 -39.51 34.10 30.75
CA LYS A 180 -40.13 34.16 29.42
C LYS A 180 -39.13 34.58 28.34
N ASN A 181 -38.31 35.60 28.62
CA ASN A 181 -37.25 36.07 27.72
C ASN A 181 -36.15 35.02 27.51
N PHE A 182 -35.76 34.31 28.57
CA PHE A 182 -34.78 33.22 28.50
C PHE A 182 -35.27 32.08 27.60
N ILE A 183 -36.50 31.60 27.82
CA ILE A 183 -37.09 30.51 27.02
C ILE A 183 -37.26 30.92 25.56
N SER A 184 -37.75 32.14 25.28
CA SER A 184 -37.92 32.63 23.91
C SER A 184 -36.57 32.78 23.18
N SER A 185 -35.56 33.38 23.84
CA SER A 185 -34.22 33.52 23.27
C SER A 185 -33.52 32.17 23.08
N GLY A 186 -33.69 31.26 24.05
CA GLY A 186 -33.17 29.90 23.97
C GLY A 186 -33.79 29.10 22.83
N LEU A 187 -35.12 29.18 22.66
CA LEU A 187 -35.82 28.55 21.54
C LEU A 187 -35.34 29.09 20.19
N LYS A 188 -35.20 30.41 20.05
CA LYS A 188 -34.68 31.03 18.83
C LYS A 188 -33.29 30.48 18.49
N LEU A 189 -32.38 30.46 19.46
CA LEU A 189 -31.03 29.94 19.27
C LEU A 189 -31.04 28.44 18.93
N ALA A 190 -31.89 27.64 19.57
CA ALA A 190 -32.02 26.22 19.29
C ALA A 190 -32.51 25.96 17.86
N LEU A 191 -33.53 26.69 17.40
CA LEU A 191 -34.04 26.62 16.03
C LEU A 191 -32.98 27.01 15.00
N GLU A 192 -32.30 28.15 15.21
CA GLU A 192 -31.20 28.61 14.34
C GLU A 192 -30.08 27.56 14.28
N LYS A 193 -29.71 26.99 15.44
CA LYS A 193 -28.70 25.93 15.53
C LYS A 193 -29.14 24.65 14.81
N THR A 194 -30.39 24.21 14.96
CA THR A 194 -30.93 23.04 14.23
C THR A 194 -30.83 23.25 12.73
N VAL A 195 -31.31 24.39 12.21
CA VAL A 195 -31.27 24.70 10.77
C VAL A 195 -29.84 24.76 10.23
N ALA A 196 -28.94 25.42 10.99
CA ALA A 196 -27.53 25.54 10.62
C ALA A 196 -26.83 24.17 10.62
N THR A 197 -27.02 23.35 11.65
CA THR A 197 -26.37 22.04 11.76
C THR A 197 -26.86 21.06 10.70
N VAL A 198 -28.15 21.06 10.34
CA VAL A 198 -28.63 20.24 9.21
C VAL A 198 -27.97 20.67 7.90
N THR A 199 -27.85 21.99 7.66
CA THR A 199 -27.14 22.52 6.49
C THR A 199 -25.68 22.08 6.47
N TYR A 200 -25.01 22.09 7.63
CA TYR A 200 -23.64 21.59 7.75
C TYR A 200 -23.54 20.09 7.49
N ILE A 201 -24.42 19.26 8.06
CA ILE A 201 -24.45 17.83 7.80
C ILE A 201 -24.53 17.54 6.30
N TYR A 202 -25.47 18.17 5.58
CA TYR A 202 -25.62 18.01 4.14
C TYR A 202 -24.33 18.38 3.39
N ARG A 203 -23.74 19.53 3.72
CA ARG A 203 -22.54 20.04 3.04
C ARG A 203 -21.32 19.16 3.32
N GLU A 204 -21.03 18.88 4.59
CA GLU A 204 -19.86 18.12 4.98
C GLU A 204 -19.95 16.66 4.50
N PHE A 205 -21.16 16.08 4.43
CA PHE A 205 -21.36 14.76 3.83
C PHE A 205 -21.16 14.79 2.30
N THR A 206 -21.65 15.82 1.62
CA THR A 206 -21.39 16.01 0.18
C THR A 206 -19.89 16.14 -0.09
N ASP A 207 -19.17 16.87 0.76
CA ASP A 207 -17.72 17.02 0.65
C ASP A 207 -16.99 15.70 0.91
N LEU A 208 -17.43 14.93 1.90
CA LEU A 208 -16.93 13.57 2.16
C LEU A 208 -17.07 12.69 0.91
N TYR A 209 -18.25 12.63 0.30
CA TYR A 209 -18.47 11.84 -0.92
C TYR A 209 -17.62 12.33 -2.10
N LYS A 210 -17.37 13.65 -2.18
CA LYS A 210 -16.54 14.27 -3.21
C LYS A 210 -15.07 14.38 -2.83
N THR A 211 -14.60 13.71 -1.78
CA THR A 211 -13.20 13.74 -1.29
C THR A 211 -12.19 13.67 -2.44
N ARG A 212 -12.38 12.76 -3.40
CA ARG A 212 -11.47 12.51 -4.53
C ARG A 212 -11.41 13.66 -5.56
N VAL A 213 -12.40 14.54 -5.55
CA VAL A 213 -12.41 15.77 -6.37
C VAL A 213 -11.59 16.86 -5.69
N PHE A 214 -11.54 16.87 -4.36
CA PHE A 214 -10.84 17.90 -3.58
C PHE A 214 -9.39 17.54 -3.25
N ARG A 215 -9.07 16.24 -3.19
CA ARG A 215 -7.73 15.73 -2.99
C ARG A 215 -6.91 15.89 -4.27
N THR A 216 -5.69 16.41 -4.16
CA THR A 216 -4.78 16.52 -5.31
C THR A 216 -4.15 15.18 -5.66
N ASP A 217 -3.59 15.08 -6.86
CA ASP A 217 -2.89 13.87 -7.32
C ASP A 217 -1.66 13.59 -6.45
N HIS A 218 -0.92 14.65 -6.11
CA HIS A 218 0.16 14.57 -5.13
C HIS A 218 -0.26 13.98 -3.78
N GLU A 219 -1.40 14.42 -3.23
CA GLU A 219 -1.95 13.87 -1.99
C GLU A 219 -2.31 12.37 -2.15
N ALA A 220 -2.84 11.96 -3.31
CA ALA A 220 -3.13 10.56 -3.60
C ALA A 220 -1.86 9.71 -3.72
N THR A 221 -0.81 10.24 -4.33
CA THR A 221 0.51 9.61 -4.45
C THR A 221 1.13 9.33 -3.08
N ILE A 222 1.08 10.29 -2.14
CA ILE A 222 1.56 10.09 -0.76
C ILE A 222 0.85 8.89 -0.10
N ILE A 223 -0.48 8.80 -0.24
CA ILE A 223 -1.25 7.69 0.35
C ILE A 223 -0.89 6.37 -0.34
N TYR A 224 -0.81 6.36 -1.68
CA TYR A 224 -0.48 5.18 -2.47
C TYR A 224 0.91 4.62 -2.09
N HIS A 225 1.94 5.47 -2.06
CA HIS A 225 3.30 5.08 -1.68
C HIS A 225 3.36 4.49 -0.28
N TYR A 226 2.68 5.12 0.68
CA TYR A 226 2.63 4.62 2.04
C TYR A 226 2.02 3.21 2.11
N ILE A 227 0.90 2.98 1.41
CA ILE A 227 0.21 1.68 1.37
C ILE A 227 1.08 0.64 0.65
N LYS A 228 1.65 0.99 -0.51
CA LYS A 228 2.52 0.11 -1.28
C LYS A 228 3.75 -0.30 -0.46
N ARG A 229 4.45 0.65 0.15
CA ARG A 229 5.62 0.38 0.99
C ARG A 229 5.28 -0.57 2.14
N ARG A 230 4.15 -0.35 2.81
CA ARG A 230 3.65 -1.27 3.86
C ARG A 230 3.48 -2.69 3.32
N PHE A 231 2.90 -2.84 2.15
CA PHE A 231 2.71 -4.15 1.51
C PHE A 231 4.05 -4.80 1.12
N ASP A 232 4.95 -4.03 0.51
CA ASP A 232 6.28 -4.46 0.06
C ASP A 232 7.14 -4.94 1.24
N GLU A 233 7.03 -4.30 2.40
CA GLU A 233 7.81 -4.65 3.59
C GLU A 233 7.26 -5.88 4.32
N HIS A 234 5.93 -6.04 4.39
CA HIS A 234 5.30 -7.00 5.30
C HIS A 234 4.69 -8.23 4.61
N THR A 235 4.28 -8.10 3.35
CA THR A 235 3.51 -9.15 2.64
C THR A 235 4.26 -9.67 1.42
N LEU A 236 4.82 -8.78 0.61
CA LEU A 236 5.46 -9.14 -0.66
C LEU A 236 6.60 -10.17 -0.54
N PRO A 237 7.51 -10.13 0.46
CA PRO A 237 8.66 -11.04 0.51
C PRO A 237 8.24 -12.51 0.63
N ALA A 238 7.25 -12.80 1.47
CA ALA A 238 6.73 -14.16 1.65
C ALA A 238 5.99 -14.65 0.38
N HIS A 239 5.27 -13.75 -0.30
CA HIS A 239 4.62 -14.04 -1.57
C HIS A 239 5.65 -14.40 -2.65
N LEU A 240 6.68 -13.59 -2.85
CA LEU A 240 7.71 -13.83 -3.85
C LEU A 240 8.51 -15.11 -3.57
N GLU A 241 8.80 -15.43 -2.30
CA GLU A 241 9.44 -16.69 -1.94
C GLU A 241 8.58 -17.91 -2.35
N HIS A 242 7.26 -17.81 -2.17
CA HIS A 242 6.33 -18.84 -2.60
C HIS A 242 6.30 -18.98 -4.12
N VAL A 243 6.16 -17.87 -4.85
CA VAL A 243 6.12 -17.86 -6.32
C VAL A 243 7.40 -18.45 -6.91
N ALA A 244 8.57 -18.05 -6.41
CA ALA A 244 9.87 -18.56 -6.86
C ALA A 244 9.99 -20.08 -6.65
N LYS A 245 9.48 -20.61 -5.52
CA LYS A 245 9.45 -22.06 -5.25
C LYS A 245 8.56 -22.80 -6.24
N VAL A 246 7.37 -22.27 -6.53
CA VAL A 246 6.41 -22.86 -7.48
C VAL A 246 6.98 -22.87 -8.89
N GLN A 247 7.51 -21.74 -9.36
CA GLN A 247 8.13 -21.62 -10.69
C GLN A 247 9.31 -22.59 -10.85
N LYS A 248 10.23 -22.62 -9.88
CA LYS A 248 11.38 -23.53 -9.90
C LYS A 248 10.95 -25.00 -9.93
N ARG A 249 9.87 -25.37 -9.24
CA ARG A 249 9.33 -26.73 -9.26
C ARG A 249 8.75 -27.08 -10.62
N HIS A 250 7.94 -26.19 -11.19
CA HIS A 250 7.32 -26.37 -12.51
C HIS A 250 8.37 -26.56 -13.61
N LEU A 251 9.39 -25.70 -13.65
CA LEU A 251 10.49 -25.80 -14.61
C LEU A 251 11.25 -27.13 -14.46
N LYS A 252 11.52 -27.57 -13.23
CA LYS A 252 12.17 -28.87 -12.95
C LYS A 252 11.33 -30.06 -13.37
N GLU A 253 10.04 -30.10 -13.00
CA GLU A 253 9.14 -31.22 -13.31
C GLU A 253 8.95 -31.39 -14.82
N ARG A 254 8.92 -30.28 -15.57
CA ARG A 254 8.82 -30.29 -17.03
C ARG A 254 10.16 -30.42 -17.76
N ARG A 255 11.27 -30.52 -17.02
CA ARG A 255 12.65 -30.54 -17.56
C ARG A 255 12.93 -29.38 -18.51
N ILE A 256 12.35 -28.21 -18.23
CA ILE A 256 12.57 -26.98 -18.98
C ILE A 256 13.87 -26.37 -18.47
N GLU A 257 14.79 -26.08 -19.38
CA GLU A 257 16.02 -25.37 -19.07
C GLU A 257 15.71 -23.89 -18.76
N ILE A 258 16.39 -23.33 -17.76
CA ILE A 258 16.22 -21.93 -17.37
C ILE A 258 17.00 -21.08 -18.36
N THR A 259 16.30 -20.64 -19.40
CA THR A 259 16.78 -19.74 -20.45
C THR A 259 16.00 -18.44 -20.46
N THR A 260 16.53 -17.40 -21.09
CA THR A 260 15.84 -16.12 -21.33
C THR A 260 14.46 -16.36 -21.94
N LEU A 261 14.37 -17.22 -22.96
CA LEU A 261 13.11 -17.56 -23.63
C LEU A 261 12.12 -18.27 -22.68
N SER A 262 12.61 -19.19 -21.85
CA SER A 262 11.74 -19.91 -20.90
C SER A 262 11.15 -18.95 -19.85
N LEU A 263 11.94 -18.00 -19.37
CA LEU A 263 11.53 -17.02 -18.36
C LEU A 263 10.62 -15.95 -18.97
N GLN A 264 10.86 -15.50 -20.20
CA GLN A 264 9.94 -14.64 -20.95
C GLN A 264 8.57 -15.30 -21.11
N LYS A 265 8.52 -16.61 -21.34
CA LYS A 265 7.25 -17.33 -21.38
C LYS A 265 6.54 -17.33 -20.02
N VAL A 266 7.28 -17.49 -18.92
CA VAL A 266 6.70 -17.37 -17.57
C VAL A 266 6.17 -15.94 -17.33
N MET A 267 6.90 -14.92 -17.78
CA MET A 267 6.42 -13.52 -17.74
C MET A 267 5.08 -13.37 -18.45
N SER A 268 4.98 -13.84 -19.70
CA SER A 268 3.71 -13.77 -20.44
C SER A 268 2.56 -14.55 -19.79
N GLU A 269 2.86 -15.66 -19.09
CA GLU A 269 1.86 -16.39 -18.30
C GLU A 269 1.39 -15.57 -17.07
N VAL A 270 2.29 -14.84 -16.41
CA VAL A 270 1.98 -13.95 -15.29
C VAL A 270 1.19 -12.73 -15.76
N GLU A 271 1.63 -12.06 -16.83
CA GLU A 271 0.90 -10.98 -17.49
C GLU A 271 -0.53 -11.44 -17.84
N GLY A 272 -0.67 -12.60 -18.49
CA GLY A 272 -1.98 -13.18 -18.83
C GLY A 272 -2.87 -13.50 -17.62
N LYS A 273 -2.28 -13.96 -16.50
CA LYS A 273 -2.99 -14.21 -15.24
C LYS A 273 -3.55 -12.91 -14.66
N PHE A 274 -2.76 -11.84 -14.66
CA PHE A 274 -3.14 -10.58 -14.03
C PHE A 274 -3.87 -9.60 -14.95
N ASN A 275 -3.84 -9.80 -16.27
CA ASN A 275 -4.52 -8.93 -17.24
C ASN A 275 -6.06 -8.87 -17.04
N ASN A 276 -6.64 -9.84 -16.34
CA ASN A 276 -8.06 -9.83 -15.99
C ASN A 276 -8.42 -8.84 -14.87
N TYR A 277 -7.44 -8.30 -14.14
CA TYR A 277 -7.66 -7.30 -13.09
C TYR A 277 -7.46 -5.90 -13.65
N THR A 278 -8.46 -5.04 -13.48
CA THR A 278 -8.48 -3.67 -14.02
C THR A 278 -7.24 -2.87 -13.63
N LEU A 279 -6.86 -2.87 -12.34
CA LEU A 279 -5.70 -2.14 -11.85
C LEU A 279 -4.39 -2.63 -12.45
N CYS A 280 -4.22 -3.95 -12.59
CA CYS A 280 -3.03 -4.54 -13.20
C CYS A 280 -2.90 -4.16 -14.66
N SER A 281 -4.01 -4.14 -15.40
CA SER A 281 -4.05 -3.71 -16.80
C SER A 281 -3.71 -2.23 -16.95
N ILE A 282 -4.27 -1.35 -16.10
CA ILE A 282 -3.93 0.08 -16.06
C ILE A 282 -2.44 0.26 -15.81
N TRP A 283 -1.88 -0.41 -14.80
CA TRP A 283 -0.46 -0.32 -14.51
C TRP A 283 0.41 -0.80 -15.69
N PHE A 284 0.14 -1.98 -16.23
CA PHE A 284 0.92 -2.56 -17.32
C PHE A 284 0.97 -1.66 -18.57
N ASN A 285 -0.15 -1.01 -18.92
CA ASN A 285 -0.22 -0.14 -20.09
C ASN A 285 0.47 1.22 -19.90
N ASN A 286 0.88 1.57 -18.67
CA ASN A 286 1.42 2.89 -18.33
C ASN A 286 2.77 2.82 -17.59
N VAL A 287 3.34 1.63 -17.39
CA VAL A 287 4.57 1.43 -16.60
C VAL A 287 5.83 2.00 -17.27
N GLU A 288 5.84 2.14 -18.59
CA GLU A 288 7.01 2.62 -19.35
C GLU A 288 7.19 4.15 -19.31
N ASP A 289 6.25 4.89 -18.72
CA ASP A 289 6.27 6.35 -18.63
C ASP A 289 6.73 6.83 -17.24
N GLU A 290 8.06 6.80 -17.01
CA GLU A 290 8.67 7.21 -15.73
C GLU A 290 8.38 8.67 -15.35
N GLU A 291 8.04 9.54 -16.31
CA GLU A 291 7.76 10.97 -16.05
C GLU A 291 6.38 11.22 -15.44
N ASN A 292 5.54 10.17 -15.25
CA ASN A 292 4.12 10.35 -15.02
C ASN A 292 3.50 9.48 -13.90
N GLU A 293 4.27 9.22 -12.84
CA GLU A 293 3.80 8.45 -11.68
C GLU A 293 2.51 9.03 -11.05
N GLU A 294 2.39 10.36 -10.95
CA GLU A 294 1.18 10.99 -10.42
C GLU A 294 -0.06 10.72 -11.30
N GLU A 295 0.08 10.69 -12.63
CA GLU A 295 -1.02 10.34 -13.53
C GLU A 295 -1.39 8.86 -13.42
N LEU A 296 -0.41 7.97 -13.29
CA LEU A 296 -0.68 6.55 -13.03
C LEU A 296 -1.45 6.37 -11.72
N VAL A 297 -1.01 6.99 -10.62
CA VAL A 297 -1.72 6.92 -9.35
C VAL A 297 -3.12 7.53 -9.47
N HIS A 298 -3.25 8.66 -10.17
CA HIS A 298 -4.53 9.30 -10.44
C HIS A 298 -5.51 8.35 -11.12
N MET A 299 -5.06 7.62 -12.14
CA MET A 299 -5.87 6.60 -12.83
C MET A 299 -6.27 5.47 -11.88
N LEU A 300 -5.32 4.88 -11.15
CA LEU A 300 -5.57 3.76 -10.23
C LEU A 300 -6.57 4.13 -9.11
N VAL A 301 -6.45 5.33 -8.55
CA VAL A 301 -7.24 5.79 -7.39
C VAL A 301 -8.68 6.18 -7.78
N ARG A 302 -8.99 6.34 -9.07
CA ARG A 302 -10.34 6.65 -9.55
C ARG A 302 -11.20 5.41 -9.82
N GLU A 303 -10.56 4.27 -9.99
CA GLU A 303 -11.23 2.99 -10.16
C GLU A 303 -11.99 2.58 -8.90
N GLU A 304 -13.10 1.87 -9.10
CA GLU A 304 -13.90 1.31 -8.01
C GLU A 304 -13.24 0.04 -7.46
N ALA A 305 -12.07 0.22 -6.87
CA ALA A 305 -11.22 -0.87 -6.39
C ALA A 305 -11.27 -1.03 -4.87
N SER A 306 -11.27 -2.29 -4.44
CA SER A 306 -11.16 -2.71 -3.05
C SER A 306 -9.69 -2.83 -2.60
N PRO A 307 -9.42 -2.97 -1.29
CA PRO A 307 -8.08 -3.27 -0.81
C PRO A 307 -7.46 -4.51 -1.47
N GLY A 308 -8.25 -5.57 -1.69
CA GLY A 308 -7.78 -6.79 -2.33
C GLY A 308 -7.37 -6.61 -3.80
N ASP A 309 -8.00 -5.68 -4.52
CA ASP A 309 -7.62 -5.36 -5.89
C ASP A 309 -6.24 -4.67 -5.94
N PHE A 310 -5.96 -3.78 -4.98
CA PHE A 310 -4.64 -3.17 -4.84
C PHE A 310 -3.58 -4.18 -4.38
N GLU A 311 -3.92 -5.11 -3.48
CA GLU A 311 -3.01 -6.20 -3.12
C GLU A 311 -2.64 -7.07 -4.34
N ASN A 312 -3.60 -7.40 -5.20
CA ASN A 312 -3.35 -8.10 -6.46
C ASN A 312 -2.42 -7.30 -7.38
N LEU A 313 -2.62 -5.98 -7.48
CA LEU A 313 -1.72 -5.09 -8.23
C LEU A 313 -0.29 -5.16 -7.67
N PHE A 314 -0.11 -5.04 -6.35
CA PHE A 314 1.22 -5.05 -5.75
C PHE A 314 1.91 -6.41 -5.89
N MET A 315 1.16 -7.51 -5.77
CA MET A 315 1.67 -8.85 -6.07
C MET A 315 2.13 -8.96 -7.52
N TYR A 316 1.34 -8.44 -8.46
CA TYR A 316 1.69 -8.46 -9.88
C TYR A 316 2.96 -7.66 -10.17
N GLN A 317 3.05 -6.43 -9.66
CA GLN A 317 4.24 -5.58 -9.78
C GLN A 317 5.49 -6.31 -9.27
N GLY A 318 5.42 -6.90 -8.07
CA GLY A 318 6.57 -7.62 -7.51
C GLY A 318 6.93 -8.91 -8.25
N GLU A 319 5.94 -9.68 -8.73
CA GLU A 319 6.19 -10.87 -9.57
C GLU A 319 6.87 -10.47 -10.90
N HIS A 320 6.40 -9.38 -11.51
CA HIS A 320 6.95 -8.84 -12.75
C HIS A 320 8.39 -8.35 -12.56
N ASP A 321 8.67 -7.54 -11.54
CA ASP A 321 10.02 -7.03 -11.26
C ASP A 321 11.02 -8.16 -10.97
N MET A 322 10.59 -9.17 -10.20
CA MET A 322 11.41 -10.36 -9.92
C MET A 322 11.77 -11.09 -11.21
N LEU A 323 10.79 -11.33 -12.11
CA LEU A 323 11.02 -12.00 -13.39
C LEU A 323 11.88 -11.17 -14.34
N ALA A 324 11.70 -9.85 -14.39
CA ALA A 324 12.53 -8.97 -15.20
C ALA A 324 14.02 -9.07 -14.81
N VAL A 325 14.30 -9.10 -13.50
CA VAL A 325 15.67 -9.32 -12.97
C VAL A 325 16.20 -10.71 -13.33
N GLU A 326 15.38 -11.75 -13.24
CA GLU A 326 15.81 -13.11 -13.61
C GLU A 326 16.08 -13.26 -15.11
N ILE A 327 15.24 -12.67 -15.97
CA ILE A 327 15.42 -12.63 -17.42
C ILE A 327 16.72 -11.91 -17.77
N ALA A 328 16.98 -10.74 -17.18
CA ALA A 328 18.22 -10.00 -17.42
C ALA A 328 19.46 -10.81 -17.03
N ARG A 329 19.42 -11.52 -15.89
CA ARG A 329 20.52 -12.42 -15.46
C ARG A 329 20.72 -13.60 -16.42
N ALA A 330 19.62 -14.19 -16.91
CA ALA A 330 19.69 -15.28 -17.87
C ALA A 330 20.28 -14.81 -19.21
N ASP A 331 19.85 -13.65 -19.70
CA ASP A 331 20.34 -13.05 -20.95
C ASP A 331 21.82 -12.68 -20.86
N GLU A 332 22.27 -12.10 -19.73
CA GLU A 332 23.69 -11.84 -19.49
C GLU A 332 24.51 -13.14 -19.51
N TYR A 333 24.03 -14.19 -18.84
CA TYR A 333 24.69 -15.48 -18.83
C TYR A 333 24.71 -16.14 -20.23
N GLU A 334 23.64 -16.01 -21.01
CA GLU A 334 23.57 -16.55 -22.38
C GLU A 334 24.53 -15.81 -23.32
N ARG A 335 24.56 -14.47 -23.27
CA ARG A 335 25.41 -13.63 -24.14
C ARG A 335 26.89 -13.69 -23.77
N HIS A 336 27.22 -13.68 -22.47
CA HIS A 336 28.59 -13.53 -21.99
C HIS A 336 29.15 -14.76 -21.28
N GLY A 337 28.29 -15.71 -20.93
CA GLY A 337 28.69 -16.95 -20.30
C GLY A 337 29.14 -16.88 -18.87
N ASP A 338 29.70 -17.99 -18.40
CA ASP A 338 30.50 -18.00 -17.18
C ASP A 338 31.65 -16.99 -17.28
N SER A 339 31.74 -16.09 -16.31
CA SER A 339 32.71 -15.01 -16.32
C SER A 339 34.17 -15.49 -16.27
N PHE A 340 34.41 -16.74 -15.87
CA PHE A 340 35.74 -17.35 -15.82
C PHE A 340 36.16 -17.99 -17.15
N PHE A 341 35.24 -18.67 -17.84
CA PHE A 341 35.54 -19.42 -19.05
C PHE A 341 35.34 -18.60 -20.32
N ALA A 342 36.10 -18.89 -21.36
CA ALA A 342 35.88 -18.33 -22.69
C ALA A 342 34.44 -18.60 -23.16
N ASN A 343 33.86 -17.66 -23.92
CA ASN A 343 32.43 -17.67 -24.26
C ASN A 343 31.99 -18.95 -25.01
N TRP A 344 32.90 -19.65 -25.67
CA TRP A 344 32.61 -20.89 -26.39
C TRP A 344 32.50 -22.13 -25.46
N VAL A 345 32.95 -22.03 -24.20
CA VAL A 345 32.95 -23.14 -23.25
C VAL A 345 31.62 -23.20 -22.48
N ASP A 346 31.03 -24.39 -22.41
CA ASP A 346 29.93 -24.71 -21.51
C ASP A 346 30.49 -25.31 -20.20
N PRO A 347 30.43 -24.59 -19.07
CA PRO A 347 30.97 -25.08 -17.81
C PRO A 347 30.29 -26.36 -17.33
N ALA A 348 28.98 -26.53 -17.54
CA ALA A 348 28.27 -27.70 -17.04
C ALA A 348 28.67 -28.96 -17.82
N LYS A 349 28.80 -28.86 -19.14
CA LYS A 349 29.32 -29.96 -19.97
C LYS A 349 30.79 -30.23 -19.67
N LEU A 350 31.61 -29.19 -19.51
CA LEU A 350 33.02 -29.32 -19.12
C LEU A 350 33.17 -30.03 -17.76
N LYS A 351 32.30 -29.71 -16.78
CA LYS A 351 32.27 -30.39 -15.48
C LYS A 351 32.05 -31.90 -15.67
N LYS A 352 30.99 -32.28 -16.38
CA LYS A 352 30.68 -33.69 -16.65
C LYS A 352 31.83 -34.40 -17.35
N ARG A 353 32.52 -33.71 -18.26
CA ARG A 353 33.69 -34.24 -18.95
C ARG A 353 34.87 -34.46 -18.01
N LEU A 354 35.15 -33.54 -17.09
CA LEU A 354 36.36 -33.60 -16.28
C LEU A 354 36.21 -34.31 -14.94
N GLU A 355 35.01 -34.40 -14.37
CA GLU A 355 34.79 -34.82 -12.98
C GLU A 355 35.44 -36.17 -12.63
N PHE A 356 35.17 -37.22 -13.40
CA PHE A 356 35.76 -38.55 -13.16
C PHE A 356 37.28 -38.58 -13.39
N TRP A 357 37.76 -37.79 -14.36
CA TRP A 357 39.18 -37.73 -14.63
C TRP A 357 39.92 -37.04 -13.49
N LEU A 358 39.39 -35.91 -13.01
CA LEU A 358 39.98 -35.19 -11.88
C LEU A 358 39.97 -36.05 -10.61
N LYS A 359 38.85 -36.73 -10.30
CA LYS A 359 38.77 -37.64 -9.15
C LYS A 359 39.82 -38.76 -9.19
N GLY A 360 40.13 -39.30 -10.36
CA GLY A 360 41.09 -40.40 -10.50
C GLY A 360 42.56 -39.99 -10.63
N ASN A 361 42.84 -38.77 -11.09
CA ASN A 361 44.20 -38.35 -11.45
C ASN A 361 44.78 -37.25 -10.56
N ILE A 362 43.95 -36.46 -9.86
CA ILE A 362 44.43 -35.43 -8.94
C ILE A 362 44.74 -36.07 -7.58
N THR A 363 45.95 -36.59 -7.44
CA THR A 363 46.44 -37.29 -6.23
C THR A 363 47.26 -36.37 -5.32
N LYS A 364 47.81 -35.29 -5.87
CA LYS A 364 48.58 -34.26 -5.18
C LYS A 364 48.07 -32.87 -5.59
N GLN A 365 48.28 -31.85 -4.74
CA GLN A 365 47.86 -30.47 -5.06
C GLN A 365 48.58 -29.91 -6.29
N GLN A 366 49.79 -30.39 -6.57
CA GLN A 366 50.60 -30.00 -7.71
C GLN A 366 49.98 -30.39 -9.06
N ASP A 367 49.21 -31.47 -9.09
CA ASP A 367 48.60 -32.01 -10.31
C ASP A 367 47.63 -31.01 -10.96
N TRP A 368 47.07 -30.09 -10.18
CA TRP A 368 46.24 -28.99 -10.68
C TRP A 368 46.98 -28.02 -11.60
N TYR A 369 48.31 -27.93 -11.51
CA TYR A 369 49.12 -27.09 -12.41
C TYR A 369 48.98 -27.56 -13.86
N ILE A 370 48.93 -28.87 -14.09
CA ILE A 370 48.71 -29.48 -15.42
C ILE A 370 47.35 -29.06 -15.99
N VAL A 371 46.31 -29.10 -15.15
CA VAL A 371 44.95 -28.69 -15.52
C VAL A 371 44.92 -27.22 -15.92
N TRP A 372 45.53 -26.35 -15.12
CA TRP A 372 45.66 -24.92 -15.45
C TRP A 372 46.39 -24.72 -16.77
N CYS A 373 47.55 -25.35 -16.97
CA CYS A 373 48.35 -25.13 -18.16
C CYS A 373 47.61 -25.54 -19.44
N LEU A 374 46.95 -26.71 -19.41
CA LEU A 374 46.17 -27.18 -20.56
C LEU A 374 44.96 -26.28 -20.81
N MET A 375 44.21 -25.91 -19.77
CA MET A 375 43.01 -25.09 -19.94
C MET A 375 43.33 -23.65 -20.36
N LYS A 376 44.40 -23.04 -19.83
CA LYS A 376 44.78 -21.65 -20.14
C LYS A 376 45.57 -21.53 -21.45
N TYR A 377 46.62 -22.34 -21.63
CA TYR A 377 47.60 -22.14 -22.71
C TYR A 377 47.44 -23.09 -23.90
N THR A 378 46.77 -24.24 -23.73
CA THR A 378 46.56 -25.18 -24.85
C THR A 378 45.19 -25.00 -25.47
N PHE A 379 44.15 -24.96 -24.64
CA PHE A 379 42.77 -24.88 -25.11
C PHE A 379 42.17 -23.48 -25.04
N HIS A 380 42.83 -22.50 -24.40
CA HIS A 380 42.32 -21.13 -24.25
C HIS A 380 40.89 -21.06 -23.70
N MET A 381 40.60 -21.92 -22.72
CA MET A 381 39.29 -22.04 -22.07
C MET A 381 39.09 -21.01 -20.97
N VAL A 382 40.17 -20.45 -20.43
CA VAL A 382 40.15 -19.49 -19.32
C VAL A 382 40.34 -18.10 -19.91
N LYS A 383 39.44 -17.15 -19.61
CA LYS A 383 39.55 -15.76 -20.12
C LYS A 383 40.90 -15.15 -19.75
N GLU A 384 41.44 -14.28 -20.60
CA GLU A 384 42.81 -13.76 -20.47
C GLU A 384 43.05 -13.05 -19.14
N ASP A 385 42.07 -12.27 -18.68
CA ASP A 385 42.07 -11.48 -17.43
C ASP A 385 42.03 -12.33 -16.15
N LYS A 386 41.82 -13.65 -16.25
CA LYS A 386 41.75 -14.54 -15.08
C LYS A 386 43.11 -15.09 -14.69
N ASP A 387 43.43 -14.99 -13.40
CA ASP A 387 44.66 -15.45 -12.79
C ASP A 387 44.51 -16.85 -12.13
N LYS A 388 45.61 -17.36 -11.55
CA LYS A 388 45.64 -18.65 -10.86
C LYS A 388 44.74 -18.67 -9.61
N SER A 389 44.53 -17.53 -8.97
CA SER A 389 43.67 -17.39 -7.78
C SER A 389 42.20 -17.58 -8.15
N ALA A 390 41.75 -16.91 -9.21
CA ALA A 390 40.42 -17.08 -9.78
C ALA A 390 40.21 -18.53 -10.26
N PHE A 391 41.22 -19.16 -10.88
CA PHE A 391 41.16 -20.56 -11.27
C PHE A 391 40.98 -21.50 -10.07
N ALA A 392 41.77 -21.32 -9.01
CA ALA A 392 41.66 -22.15 -7.83
C ALA A 392 40.29 -22.04 -7.17
N ALA A 393 39.77 -20.81 -7.02
CA ALA A 393 38.42 -20.58 -6.50
C ALA A 393 37.35 -21.25 -7.38
N ARG A 394 37.42 -21.07 -8.70
CA ARG A 394 36.44 -21.65 -9.64
C ARG A 394 36.48 -23.17 -9.65
N MET A 395 37.66 -23.79 -9.67
CA MET A 395 37.83 -25.25 -9.69
C MET A 395 37.31 -25.89 -8.40
N ASN A 396 37.60 -25.30 -7.24
CA ASN A 396 37.09 -25.80 -5.96
C ASN A 396 35.57 -25.70 -5.85
N LEU A 397 34.96 -24.64 -6.41
CA LEU A 397 33.51 -24.51 -6.49
C LEU A 397 32.89 -25.53 -7.46
N MET A 398 33.55 -25.77 -8.59
CA MET A 398 33.06 -26.64 -9.66
C MET A 398 33.20 -28.13 -9.32
N PHE A 399 34.28 -28.51 -8.63
CA PHE A 399 34.66 -29.88 -8.29
C PHE A 399 34.93 -30.05 -6.78
N PRO A 400 33.91 -29.91 -5.92
CA PRO A 400 34.08 -29.97 -4.46
C PRO A 400 34.53 -31.34 -3.95
N ASP A 401 34.25 -32.41 -4.70
CA ASP A 401 34.51 -33.80 -4.33
C ASP A 401 35.90 -34.31 -4.74
N VAL A 402 36.74 -33.48 -5.36
CA VAL A 402 38.12 -33.88 -5.70
C VAL A 402 38.95 -33.88 -4.42
N GLU A 403 39.60 -35.00 -4.12
CA GLU A 403 40.25 -35.25 -2.83
C GLU A 403 41.27 -34.16 -2.46
N LYS A 404 42.11 -33.73 -3.41
CA LYS A 404 43.06 -32.64 -3.21
C LYS A 404 42.48 -31.33 -3.74
N ARG A 405 42.26 -30.38 -2.85
CA ARG A 405 41.83 -29.02 -3.22
C ARG A 405 42.84 -28.32 -4.11
N CYS A 406 42.32 -27.47 -4.98
CA CYS A 406 43.09 -26.60 -5.85
C CYS A 406 43.65 -25.42 -5.05
N VAL A 407 44.98 -25.31 -4.90
CA VAL A 407 45.64 -24.32 -4.03
C VAL A 407 46.73 -23.59 -4.81
N VAL A 408 46.66 -22.25 -4.91
CA VAL A 408 47.54 -21.43 -5.76
C VAL A 408 49.04 -21.63 -5.48
N GLU A 409 49.42 -21.85 -4.22
CA GLU A 409 50.81 -22.10 -3.82
C GLU A 409 51.42 -23.33 -4.51
N SER A 410 50.62 -24.37 -4.83
CA SER A 410 51.13 -25.56 -5.51
C SER A 410 51.53 -25.26 -6.96
N PHE A 411 50.80 -24.37 -7.63
CA PHE A 411 51.05 -23.91 -9.00
C PHE A 411 52.35 -23.13 -9.07
N ARG A 412 52.55 -22.18 -8.15
CA ARG A 412 53.77 -21.34 -8.11
C ARG A 412 55.01 -22.18 -7.86
N LYS A 413 54.92 -23.19 -6.98
CA LYS A 413 56.00 -24.14 -6.72
C LYS A 413 56.33 -24.97 -7.96
N GLN A 414 55.31 -25.48 -8.66
CA GLN A 414 55.52 -26.26 -9.87
C GLN A 414 56.07 -25.44 -11.04
N GLU A 415 55.54 -24.23 -11.24
CA GLU A 415 56.01 -23.31 -12.29
C GLU A 415 57.51 -22.97 -12.17
N THR A 416 58.04 -22.93 -10.94
CA THR A 416 59.47 -22.70 -10.68
C THR A 416 60.32 -23.92 -11.02
N GLN A 417 59.75 -25.13 -10.94
CA GLN A 417 60.43 -26.38 -11.24
C GLN A 417 60.35 -26.74 -12.72
N MET A 418 59.20 -26.51 -13.34
CA MET A 418 58.91 -26.83 -14.74
C MET A 418 57.98 -25.76 -15.32
N ASN A 419 58.44 -25.01 -16.32
CA ASN A 419 57.62 -23.98 -16.96
C ASN A 419 56.78 -24.60 -18.09
N HIS A 420 55.53 -24.88 -17.76
CA HIS A 420 54.53 -25.44 -18.65
C HIS A 420 53.49 -24.42 -19.12
N ASN A 421 53.78 -23.11 -19.00
CA ASN A 421 52.90 -22.03 -19.46
C ASN A 421 52.93 -21.83 -20.98
N ARG A 422 52.70 -22.92 -21.71
CA ARG A 422 52.80 -23.02 -23.17
C ARG A 422 51.89 -24.11 -23.69
N HIS A 423 51.70 -24.13 -25.00
CA HIS A 423 50.86 -25.14 -25.64
C HIS A 423 51.42 -26.55 -25.40
N PHE A 424 50.55 -27.55 -25.21
CA PHE A 424 50.94 -28.94 -24.91
C PHE A 424 51.89 -29.57 -25.93
N SER A 425 51.83 -29.15 -27.19
CA SER A 425 52.75 -29.63 -28.25
C SER A 425 54.22 -29.30 -27.98
N GLU A 426 54.50 -28.32 -27.11
CA GLU A 426 55.87 -27.93 -26.74
C GLU A 426 56.39 -28.69 -25.50
N TRP A 427 55.58 -29.58 -24.94
CA TRP A 427 55.98 -30.42 -23.83
C TRP A 427 56.74 -31.65 -24.37
N LEU A 428 57.75 -32.08 -23.63
CA LEU A 428 58.72 -33.09 -24.06
C LEU A 428 58.48 -34.39 -23.31
N LYS A 429 58.07 -35.44 -24.03
CA LYS A 429 57.71 -36.75 -23.49
C LYS A 429 58.80 -37.38 -22.61
N ASP A 430 60.06 -37.21 -23.00
CA ASP A 430 61.19 -37.89 -22.35
C ASP A 430 61.78 -37.09 -21.16
N SER A 431 61.46 -35.79 -21.03
CA SER A 431 61.97 -34.95 -19.94
C SER A 431 60.90 -34.51 -18.94
N ASP A 432 59.65 -34.41 -19.38
CA ASP A 432 58.57 -33.88 -18.56
C ASP A 432 57.90 -35.04 -17.81
N HIS A 433 58.19 -35.18 -16.51
CA HIS A 433 57.64 -36.26 -15.67
C HIS A 433 56.11 -36.28 -15.63
N ASP A 434 55.47 -35.14 -15.87
CA ASP A 434 54.01 -34.96 -15.87
C ASP A 434 53.38 -35.16 -17.27
N TYR A 435 54.19 -35.45 -18.31
CA TYR A 435 53.72 -35.56 -19.69
C TYR A 435 52.60 -36.58 -19.86
N ALA A 436 52.71 -37.75 -19.22
CA ALA A 436 51.72 -38.82 -19.36
C ALA A 436 50.33 -38.38 -18.85
N MET A 437 50.29 -37.66 -17.72
CA MET A 437 49.06 -37.11 -17.16
C MET A 437 48.52 -35.98 -18.03
N ALA A 438 49.39 -35.07 -18.48
CA ALA A 438 49.02 -33.99 -19.38
C ALA A 438 48.46 -34.52 -20.72
N GLN A 439 49.07 -35.57 -21.28
CA GLN A 439 48.60 -36.24 -22.49
C GLN A 439 47.20 -36.84 -22.30
N SER A 440 46.96 -37.49 -21.16
CA SER A 440 45.64 -38.04 -20.82
C SER A 440 44.56 -36.96 -20.76
N LEU A 441 44.86 -35.82 -20.13
CA LEU A 441 43.93 -34.68 -20.08
C LEU A 441 43.76 -34.02 -21.46
N TYR A 442 44.84 -33.89 -22.23
CA TYR A 442 44.82 -33.34 -23.58
C TYR A 442 43.90 -34.15 -24.49
N GLU A 443 44.03 -35.48 -24.54
CA GLU A 443 43.13 -36.32 -25.35
C GLU A 443 41.67 -36.22 -24.89
N LYS A 444 41.44 -35.96 -23.61
CA LYS A 444 40.09 -35.76 -23.07
C LYS A 444 39.48 -34.43 -23.50
N LEU A 445 40.29 -33.37 -23.49
CA LEU A 445 39.91 -32.00 -23.86
C LEU A 445 39.93 -31.78 -25.38
N LYS A 446 40.71 -32.51 -26.18
CA LYS A 446 40.74 -32.37 -27.64
C LYS A 446 39.36 -32.55 -28.30
N LYS A 447 38.46 -33.30 -27.67
CA LYS A 447 37.07 -33.49 -28.09
C LYS A 447 36.18 -32.29 -27.73
N THR A 448 36.48 -31.13 -28.31
CA THR A 448 35.85 -29.85 -27.96
C THR A 448 34.32 -29.83 -28.10
N GLU A 449 33.77 -30.59 -29.05
CA GLU A 449 32.32 -30.70 -29.27
C GLU A 449 31.55 -31.26 -28.07
N GLU A 450 32.21 -32.01 -27.17
CA GLU A 450 31.56 -32.56 -25.97
C GLU A 450 31.28 -31.51 -24.88
N TYR A 451 31.90 -30.32 -24.98
CA TYR A 451 31.80 -29.28 -23.94
C TYR A 451 31.79 -27.85 -24.48
N LYS A 452 31.71 -27.67 -25.80
CA LYS A 452 31.34 -26.40 -26.41
C LYS A 452 29.87 -26.06 -26.13
N ARG A 453 29.57 -24.77 -26.08
CA ARG A 453 28.18 -24.31 -26.14
C ARG A 453 27.58 -24.71 -27.47
N SER A 454 26.33 -25.17 -27.42
CA SER A 454 25.53 -25.35 -28.62
C SER A 454 25.14 -23.95 -29.08
N ILE A 455 25.67 -23.51 -30.23
CA ILE A 455 25.31 -22.24 -30.88
C ILE A 455 23.99 -22.43 -31.62
#